data_AF-A0A6N8Z0D9-F1
#
_entry.id   AF-A0A6N8Z0D9-F1
#
_cell.length_a   1.000
_cell.length_b   1.000
_cell.length_c   1.000
_cell.angle_alpha   90.00
_cell.angle_beta   90.00
_cell.angle_gamma   90.00
#
_symmetry.space_group_name_H-M   'P 1'
#
loop_
_entity.id
_entity.type
_entity.pdbx_description
1 polymer ?
#
loop_
_entity_poly.entity_id
_entity_poly.type
_entity_poly.pdbx_seq_one_letter_code
_entity_poly.pdbx_strand_id
1 'polypeptide(L)'
;MTGWIREKRQRRGVDQTLVETFAVDEVGTEILRSAHVFQSTASSAPGRLGRRPSTMRRPAGAELLSPVVKQVSEETIARFDSANRALLGSSGSEWRRQSGNLHTGAELASGMGLSGAVAPGELGLAYLHELLDRRFGKDFRQGGRIEINYRRPIFAGDHVSAQGIASVASEDGGRQVWQVQLWLENGRGEQVITGNAQVTMPSPLT
;
A
#
# COMPACT_ATOMS: atom_id res chain seq x y z
N MET A 1 -10.82 -16.69 3.15
CA MET A 1 -9.65 -15.88 3.55
C MET A 1 -9.36 -16.19 5.01
N THR A 2 -8.12 -16.56 5.32
CA THR A 2 -7.69 -16.95 6.67
C THR A 2 -6.50 -16.12 7.08
N GLY A 3 -6.54 -15.51 8.27
CA GLY A 3 -5.44 -14.71 8.81
C GLY A 3 -5.07 -15.10 10.23
N TRP A 4 -3.80 -14.88 10.60
CA TRP A 4 -3.28 -15.13 11.95
C TRP A 4 -2.15 -14.18 12.28
N ILE A 5 -1.90 -14.00 13.59
CA ILE A 5 -0.74 -13.26 14.08
C ILE A 5 0.49 -14.14 13.87
N ARG A 6 1.42 -13.68 13.02
CA ARG A 6 2.70 -14.36 12.80
C ARG A 6 3.72 -14.04 13.86
N GLU A 7 3.79 -12.77 14.22
CA GLU A 7 4.85 -12.26 15.08
C GLU A 7 4.30 -11.08 15.89
N LYS A 8 4.72 -11.00 17.15
CA LYS A 8 4.64 -9.80 17.98
C LYS A 8 6.06 -9.43 18.36
N ARG A 9 6.45 -8.19 18.10
CA ARG A 9 7.80 -7.71 18.39
C ARG A 9 7.77 -6.28 18.87
N GLN A 10 8.79 -5.87 19.60
CA GLN A 10 9.00 -4.49 19.97
C GLN A 10 10.12 -3.90 19.13
N ARG A 11 9.90 -2.75 18.49
CA ARG A 11 10.92 -2.06 17.70
C ARG A 11 10.89 -0.58 18.01
N ARG A 12 12.02 -0.05 18.50
CA ARG A 12 12.15 1.37 18.90
C ARG A 12 11.08 1.81 19.91
N GLY A 13 10.77 0.95 20.88
CA GLY A 13 9.77 1.22 21.91
C GLY A 13 8.31 1.10 21.44
N VAL A 14 8.06 0.73 20.18
CA VAL A 14 6.71 0.54 19.65
C VAL A 14 6.43 -0.94 19.47
N ASP A 15 5.30 -1.39 20.00
CA ASP A 15 4.80 -2.74 19.79
C ASP A 15 4.27 -2.89 18.36
N GLN A 16 4.75 -3.92 17.68
CA GLN A 16 4.41 -4.26 16.31
C GLN A 16 3.81 -5.66 16.27
N THR A 17 2.65 -5.79 15.62
CA THR A 17 2.01 -7.06 15.32
C THR A 17 2.04 -7.30 13.82
N LEU A 18 2.66 -8.39 13.40
CA LEU A 18 2.61 -8.88 12.02
C LEU A 18 1.43 -9.84 11.88
N VAL A 19 0.49 -9.50 11.01
CA VAL A 19 -0.63 -10.36 10.65
C VAL A 19 -0.41 -10.84 9.23
N GLU A 20 -0.39 -12.15 9.03
CA GLU A 20 -0.44 -12.72 7.69
C GLU A 20 -1.87 -13.11 7.35
N THR A 21 -2.17 -13.07 6.06
CA THR A 21 -3.43 -13.55 5.52
C THR A 21 -3.21 -14.20 4.17
N PHE A 22 -3.89 -15.33 3.92
CA PHE A 22 -3.96 -15.91 2.60
C PHE A 22 -5.40 -16.17 2.16
N ALA A 23 -5.59 -16.26 0.86
CA ALA A 23 -6.82 -16.70 0.23
C ALA A 23 -6.51 -17.88 -0.69
N VAL A 24 -7.43 -18.84 -0.71
CA VAL A 24 -7.44 -19.96 -1.64
C VAL A 24 -8.70 -19.90 -2.50
N ASP A 25 -8.64 -20.46 -3.70
CA ASP A 25 -9.81 -20.71 -4.54
C ASP A 25 -10.60 -21.95 -4.08
N GLU A 26 -11.64 -22.32 -4.83
CA GLU A 26 -12.53 -23.45 -4.52
C GLU A 26 -11.82 -24.82 -4.52
N VAL A 27 -10.69 -24.95 -5.24
CA VAL A 27 -9.93 -26.20 -5.34
C VAL A 27 -8.70 -26.23 -4.43
N GLY A 28 -8.49 -25.17 -3.63
CA GLY A 28 -7.43 -25.08 -2.63
C GLY A 28 -6.13 -24.44 -3.11
N THR A 29 -6.10 -23.86 -4.32
CA THR A 29 -4.93 -23.13 -4.82
C THR A 29 -4.79 -21.80 -4.08
N GLU A 30 -3.61 -21.50 -3.55
CA GLU A 30 -3.33 -20.17 -2.97
C GLU A 30 -3.33 -19.10 -4.07
N ILE A 31 -4.26 -18.15 -3.96
CA ILE A 31 -4.43 -17.05 -4.93
C ILE A 31 -3.87 -15.72 -4.44
N LEU A 32 -3.68 -15.57 -3.13
CA LEU A 32 -3.17 -14.34 -2.53
C LEU A 32 -2.53 -14.66 -1.18
N ARG A 33 -1.39 -14.02 -0.92
CA ARG A 33 -0.78 -13.91 0.40
C ARG A 33 -0.42 -12.47 0.67
N SER A 34 -0.72 -12.02 1.89
CA SER A 34 -0.41 -10.68 2.37
C SER A 34 0.11 -10.73 3.80
N ALA A 35 0.92 -9.73 4.16
CA ALA A 35 1.43 -9.56 5.50
C ALA A 35 1.37 -8.07 5.87
N HIS A 36 0.76 -7.76 7.01
CA HIS A 36 0.52 -6.40 7.46
C HIS A 36 1.13 -6.18 8.84
N VAL A 37 1.94 -5.13 8.99
CA VAL A 37 2.50 -4.73 10.28
C VAL A 37 1.66 -3.62 10.88
N PHE A 38 0.99 -3.92 11.99
CA PHE A 38 0.24 -2.95 12.78
C PHE A 38 1.08 -2.49 13.97
N GLN A 39 1.03 -1.19 14.27
CA GLN A 39 1.65 -0.61 15.46
C GLN A 39 0.57 -0.34 16.50
N SER A 40 0.72 -0.85 17.73
CA SER A 40 -0.15 -0.47 18.84
C SER A 40 0.52 0.63 19.66
N THR A 41 -0.11 1.79 19.73
CA THR A 41 0.37 2.91 20.53
C THR A 41 0.05 2.69 22.01
N ALA A 42 0.98 2.16 22.78
CA ALA A 42 1.24 2.70 24.11
C ALA A 42 2.35 3.75 23.91
N SER A 43 2.09 5.01 24.24
CA SER A 43 2.98 6.18 24.02
C SER A 43 3.02 6.77 22.60
N SER A 44 2.30 7.88 22.46
CA SER A 44 2.39 8.90 21.43
C SER A 44 3.67 9.73 21.59
N ALA A 45 4.81 9.18 21.17
CA ALA A 45 5.95 10.00 20.79
C ALA A 45 6.02 10.04 19.26
N PRO A 46 6.12 11.23 18.62
CA PRO A 46 6.29 11.30 17.17
C PRO A 46 7.57 10.55 16.78
N GLY A 47 7.38 9.37 16.21
CA GLY A 47 8.48 8.51 15.79
C GLY A 47 9.36 9.29 14.81
N ARG A 48 10.66 9.36 15.11
CA ARG A 48 11.65 10.00 14.23
C ARG A 48 11.51 9.40 12.83
N LEU A 49 11.04 10.19 11.87
CA LEU A 49 10.91 9.77 10.47
C LEU A 49 12.23 9.13 10.05
N GLY A 50 12.19 7.83 9.71
CA GLY A 50 13.37 7.11 9.25
C GLY A 50 14.03 7.84 8.09
N ARG A 51 15.36 7.74 8.01
CA ARG A 51 16.27 8.30 6.99
C ARG A 51 15.56 8.70 5.69
N ARG A 52 15.83 9.95 5.24
CA ARG A 52 15.66 10.35 3.84
C ARG A 52 16.05 9.17 2.94
N PRO A 53 15.21 8.80 1.95
CA PRO A 53 15.63 7.82 0.95
C PRO A 53 17.01 8.23 0.45
N SER A 54 17.95 7.29 0.42
CA SER A 54 19.18 7.47 -0.34
C SER A 54 18.79 7.98 -1.72
N THR A 55 19.49 9.00 -2.23
CA THR A 55 19.40 9.43 -3.63
C THR A 55 19.20 8.21 -4.52
N MET A 56 18.02 8.12 -5.15
CA MET A 56 17.60 6.96 -5.94
C MET A 56 18.65 6.75 -7.03
N ARG A 57 19.44 5.69 -6.90
CA ARG A 57 20.40 5.31 -7.92
C ARG A 57 19.62 4.57 -9.00
N ARG A 58 19.46 5.21 -10.16
CA ARG A 58 18.89 4.58 -11.35
C ARG A 58 19.89 3.55 -11.86
N PRO A 59 19.56 2.24 -11.86
CA PRO A 59 20.42 1.24 -12.48
C PRO A 59 20.61 1.52 -13.96
N ALA A 60 21.73 1.09 -14.53
CA ALA A 60 21.92 1.14 -15.98
C ALA A 60 20.81 0.32 -16.67
N GLY A 61 20.18 0.88 -17.71
CA GLY A 61 19.05 0.25 -18.40
C GLY A 61 17.70 0.37 -17.68
N ALA A 62 17.62 1.06 -16.55
CA ALA A 62 16.35 1.24 -15.87
C ALA A 62 15.44 2.24 -16.59
N GLU A 63 14.15 1.93 -16.70
CA GLU A 63 13.11 2.76 -17.27
C GLU A 63 12.34 3.53 -16.18
N LEU A 64 11.95 4.77 -16.48
CA LEU A 64 11.02 5.52 -15.65
C LEU A 64 9.60 5.20 -16.13
N LEU A 65 8.75 4.73 -15.22
CA LEU A 65 7.36 4.44 -15.54
C LEU A 65 6.56 5.72 -15.71
N SER A 66 5.59 5.71 -16.63
CA SER A 66 4.67 6.84 -16.81
C SER A 66 3.82 7.00 -15.55
N PRO A 67 3.83 8.17 -14.89
CA PRO A 67 3.20 8.34 -13.59
C PRO A 67 1.68 8.21 -13.66
N VAL A 68 1.09 7.73 -12.57
CA VAL A 68 -0.35 7.75 -12.34
C VAL A 68 -0.65 8.91 -11.39
N VAL A 69 -1.24 9.99 -11.95
CA VAL A 69 -1.59 11.19 -11.19
C VAL A 69 -3.07 11.18 -10.83
N LYS A 70 -3.39 11.46 -9.57
CA LYS A 70 -4.77 11.47 -9.04
C LYS A 70 -4.97 12.67 -8.15
N GLN A 71 -6.15 13.28 -8.25
CA GLN A 71 -6.64 14.21 -7.24
C GLN A 71 -7.50 13.43 -6.25
N VAL A 72 -7.17 13.51 -4.96
CA VAL A 72 -7.91 12.83 -3.90
C VAL A 72 -8.98 13.79 -3.40
N SER A 73 -10.25 13.41 -3.53
CA SER A 73 -11.37 14.18 -3.01
C SER A 73 -12.03 13.45 -1.84
N GLU A 74 -12.81 14.17 -1.03
CA GLU A 74 -13.65 13.55 0.01
C GLU A 74 -14.59 12.50 -0.58
N GLU A 75 -15.16 12.78 -1.76
CA GLU A 75 -16.02 11.84 -2.46
C GLU A 75 -15.26 10.55 -2.87
N THR A 76 -14.04 10.68 -3.38
CA THR A 76 -13.20 9.52 -3.71
C THR A 76 -12.92 8.68 -2.48
N ILE A 77 -12.57 9.32 -1.36
CA ILE A 77 -12.32 8.65 -0.08
C ILE A 77 -13.59 7.92 0.39
N ALA A 78 -14.74 8.60 0.38
CA ALA A 78 -16.01 8.03 0.84
C ALA A 78 -16.45 6.84 -0.02
N ARG A 79 -16.35 6.95 -1.36
CA ARG A 79 -16.68 5.85 -2.28
C ARG A 79 -15.78 4.64 -2.06
N PHE A 80 -14.48 4.86 -1.89
CA PHE A 80 -13.53 3.77 -1.68
C PHE A 80 -13.71 3.10 -0.31
N ASP A 81 -13.90 3.87 0.76
CA ASP A 81 -14.21 3.33 2.10
C ASP A 81 -15.52 2.54 2.09
N SER A 82 -16.55 3.04 1.41
CA SER A 82 -17.83 2.34 1.24
C SER A 82 -17.65 0.99 0.54
N ALA A 83 -16.90 0.95 -0.56
CA ALA A 83 -16.60 -0.29 -1.27
C ALA A 83 -15.80 -1.28 -0.41
N ASN A 84 -14.76 -0.81 0.29
CA ASN A 84 -13.96 -1.63 1.19
C ASN A 84 -14.81 -2.24 2.31
N ARG A 85 -15.74 -1.46 2.88
CA ARG A 85 -16.65 -1.95 3.93
C ARG A 85 -17.58 -3.05 3.42
N ALA A 86 -18.10 -2.87 2.20
CA ALA A 86 -18.95 -3.86 1.55
C ALA A 86 -18.19 -5.16 1.24
N LEU A 87 -16.97 -5.06 0.69
CA LEU A 87 -16.16 -6.22 0.29
C LEU A 87 -15.60 -7.00 1.48
N LEU A 88 -15.16 -6.32 2.54
CA LEU A 88 -14.50 -6.95 3.68
C LEU A 88 -15.49 -7.39 4.78
N GLY A 89 -16.80 -7.39 4.51
CA GLY A 89 -17.84 -7.72 5.51
C GLY A 89 -17.78 -6.85 6.77
N SER A 90 -17.06 -5.71 6.69
CA SER A 90 -16.62 -4.93 7.84
C SER A 90 -17.73 -4.05 8.39
N SER A 91 -18.86 -3.98 7.69
CA SER A 91 -20.11 -3.35 8.16
C SER A 91 -20.69 -4.03 9.41
N GLY A 92 -20.33 -5.28 9.71
CA GLY A 92 -21.00 -6.08 10.74
C GLY A 92 -20.43 -5.99 12.15
N SER A 93 -19.15 -5.67 12.35
CA SER A 93 -18.53 -5.83 13.66
C SER A 93 -18.82 -4.66 14.60
N GLU A 94 -19.44 -4.92 15.76
CA GLU A 94 -19.79 -3.90 16.77
C GLU A 94 -18.60 -3.02 17.18
N TRP A 95 -17.38 -3.58 17.21
CA TRP A 95 -16.16 -2.85 17.53
C TRP A 95 -15.84 -1.72 16.54
N ARG A 96 -16.10 -1.88 15.22
CA ARG A 96 -15.91 -0.83 14.21
C ARG A 96 -16.99 0.25 14.26
N ARG A 97 -18.21 -0.12 14.68
CA ARG A 97 -19.30 0.84 14.89
C ARG A 97 -19.00 1.76 16.08
N GLN A 98 -18.33 1.24 17.12
CA GLN A 98 -17.98 1.99 18.33
C GLN A 98 -16.67 2.80 18.23
N SER A 99 -15.73 2.43 17.35
CA SER A 99 -14.40 3.09 17.26
C SER A 99 -14.33 4.32 16.35
N GLY A 100 -15.44 4.68 15.69
CA GLY A 100 -15.50 5.86 14.80
C GLY A 100 -14.80 5.65 13.45
N ASN A 101 -15.08 6.52 12.46
CA ASN A 101 -14.47 6.46 11.12
C ASN A 101 -13.62 7.69 10.83
N LEU A 102 -12.30 7.55 10.85
CA LEU A 102 -11.35 8.62 10.51
C LEU A 102 -11.34 8.97 9.02
N HIS A 103 -11.92 8.11 8.18
CA HIS A 103 -11.97 8.30 6.73
C HIS A 103 -13.19 9.11 6.27
N THR A 104 -14.26 9.14 7.05
CA THR A 104 -15.50 9.87 6.70
C THR A 104 -16.02 10.80 7.81
N GLY A 105 -15.37 10.84 8.97
CA GLY A 105 -15.78 11.65 10.13
C GLY A 105 -14.85 12.84 10.35
N ALA A 106 -15.24 14.02 9.85
CA ALA A 106 -14.48 15.25 10.02
C ALA A 106 -14.26 15.65 11.50
N GLU A 107 -15.22 15.37 12.38
CA GLU A 107 -15.12 15.65 13.82
C GLU A 107 -14.11 14.74 14.54
N LEU A 108 -14.07 13.45 14.20
CA LEU A 108 -13.08 12.51 14.74
C LEU A 108 -11.68 12.80 14.20
N ALA A 109 -11.56 13.16 12.92
CA ALA A 109 -10.31 13.60 12.33
C ALA A 109 -9.78 14.87 13.02
N SER A 110 -10.64 15.87 13.19
CA SER A 110 -10.29 17.12 13.89
C SER A 110 -9.91 16.88 15.36
N GLY A 111 -10.62 16.00 16.07
CA GLY A 111 -10.31 15.60 17.44
C GLY A 111 -8.97 14.85 17.59
N MET A 112 -8.46 14.27 16.51
CA MET A 112 -7.12 13.65 16.44
C MET A 112 -6.04 14.58 15.89
N GLY A 113 -6.35 15.87 15.67
CA GLY A 113 -5.41 16.87 15.15
C GLY A 113 -5.14 16.75 13.65
N LEU A 114 -6.03 16.10 12.90
CA LEU A 114 -5.94 15.96 11.44
C LEU A 114 -6.67 17.11 10.75
N SER A 115 -6.13 17.60 9.63
CA SER A 115 -6.65 18.76 8.89
C SER A 115 -7.90 18.46 8.05
N GLY A 116 -8.37 17.21 8.01
CA GLY A 116 -9.51 16.77 7.20
C GLY A 116 -9.62 15.25 7.12
N ALA A 117 -10.54 14.75 6.28
CA ALA A 117 -10.70 13.32 6.02
C ALA A 117 -9.39 12.69 5.52
N VAL A 118 -8.96 11.61 6.17
CA VAL A 118 -7.76 10.86 5.79
C VAL A 118 -8.17 9.72 4.86
N ALA A 119 -7.48 9.55 3.74
CA ALA A 119 -7.74 8.41 2.87
C ALA A 119 -7.32 7.09 3.54
N PRO A 120 -8.08 5.99 3.37
CA PRO A 120 -7.60 4.65 3.68
C PRO A 120 -6.26 4.39 2.99
N GLY A 121 -5.31 3.73 3.67
CA GLY A 121 -3.98 3.46 3.10
C GLY A 121 -4.07 2.65 1.80
N GLU A 122 -5.07 1.78 1.72
CA GLU A 122 -5.39 0.95 0.56
C GLU A 122 -5.71 1.78 -0.69
N LEU A 123 -6.22 3.02 -0.55
CA LEU A 123 -6.46 3.90 -1.71
C LEU A 123 -5.13 4.29 -2.38
N GLY A 124 -4.12 4.66 -1.59
CA GLY A 124 -2.80 4.98 -2.12
C GLY A 124 -2.10 3.75 -2.70
N LEU A 125 -2.28 2.58 -2.08
CA LEU A 125 -1.81 1.31 -2.62
C LEU A 125 -2.46 1.00 -3.99
N ALA A 126 -3.76 1.26 -4.16
CA ALA A 126 -4.45 1.05 -5.42
C ALA A 126 -3.83 1.84 -6.59
N TYR A 127 -3.33 3.07 -6.34
CA TYR A 127 -2.65 3.87 -7.37
C TYR A 127 -1.28 3.29 -7.76
N LEU A 128 -0.55 2.68 -6.82
CA LEU A 128 0.68 1.94 -7.12
C LEU A 128 0.39 0.66 -7.89
N HIS A 129 -0.71 -0.03 -7.57
CA HIS A 129 -1.18 -1.17 -8.36
C HIS A 129 -1.54 -0.75 -9.78
N GLU A 130 -2.24 0.38 -9.97
CA GLU A 130 -2.56 0.90 -11.32
C GLU A 130 -1.29 1.19 -12.13
N LEU A 131 -0.25 1.75 -11.51
CA LEU A 131 1.04 1.99 -12.16
C LEU A 131 1.68 0.67 -12.64
N LEU A 132 1.72 -0.34 -11.78
CA LEU A 132 2.27 -1.66 -12.11
C LEU A 132 1.42 -2.37 -13.18
N ASP A 133 0.09 -2.24 -13.09
CA ASP A 133 -0.84 -2.84 -14.04
C ASP A 133 -0.67 -2.26 -15.45
N ARG A 134 -0.52 -0.93 -15.56
CA ARG A 134 -0.27 -0.26 -16.85
C ARG A 134 1.00 -0.75 -17.54
N ARG A 135 2.04 -1.14 -16.77
CA ARG A 135 3.32 -1.57 -17.32
C ARG A 135 3.44 -3.08 -17.52
N PHE A 136 2.97 -3.86 -16.56
CA PHE A 136 3.19 -5.30 -16.48
C PHE A 136 1.91 -6.13 -16.67
N GLY A 137 0.74 -5.49 -16.56
CA GLY A 137 -0.56 -6.09 -16.80
C GLY A 137 -0.75 -7.42 -16.06
N LYS A 138 -1.13 -8.44 -16.83
CA LYS A 138 -1.43 -9.78 -16.29
C LYS A 138 -0.25 -10.40 -15.54
N ASP A 139 0.99 -10.09 -15.95
CA ASP A 139 2.17 -10.71 -15.35
C ASP A 139 2.35 -10.24 -13.89
N PHE A 140 2.03 -8.97 -13.61
CA PHE A 140 1.96 -8.47 -12.24
C PHE A 140 0.74 -9.03 -11.49
N ARG A 141 -0.45 -9.06 -12.10
CA ARG A 141 -1.67 -9.53 -11.42
C ARG A 141 -1.61 -10.99 -11.00
N GLN A 142 -0.89 -11.84 -11.74
CA GLN A 142 -0.81 -13.27 -11.46
C GLN A 142 0.41 -13.64 -10.61
N GLY A 143 1.59 -13.12 -10.93
CA GLY A 143 2.86 -13.53 -10.29
C GLY A 143 3.62 -12.39 -9.62
N GLY A 144 3.06 -11.19 -9.58
CA GLY A 144 3.71 -10.02 -9.01
C GLY A 144 3.75 -10.04 -7.49
N ARG A 145 4.79 -9.43 -6.95
CA ARG A 145 4.93 -9.16 -5.52
C ARG A 145 5.13 -7.67 -5.30
N ILE A 146 4.46 -7.10 -4.31
CA ILE A 146 4.64 -5.70 -3.90
C ILE A 146 4.86 -5.64 -2.38
N GLU A 147 5.81 -4.80 -1.97
CA GLU A 147 6.07 -4.47 -0.56
C GLU A 147 6.14 -2.96 -0.42
N ILE A 148 5.32 -2.40 0.47
CA ILE A 148 5.23 -0.95 0.68
C ILE A 148 5.33 -0.58 2.16
N ASN A 149 5.71 0.66 2.39
CA ASN A 149 5.72 1.30 3.69
C ASN A 149 4.91 2.59 3.61
N TYR A 150 3.87 2.69 4.45
CA TYR A 150 3.14 3.94 4.67
C TYR A 150 4.01 4.88 5.49
N ARG A 151 4.20 6.11 5.00
CA ARG A 151 5.08 7.12 5.61
C ARG A 151 4.30 8.28 6.20
N ARG A 152 3.21 8.67 5.52
CA ARG A 152 2.36 9.81 5.86
C ARG A 152 0.91 9.54 5.44
N PRO A 153 -0.07 10.17 6.11
CA PRO A 153 -1.44 10.17 5.64
C PRO A 153 -1.57 10.90 4.30
N ILE A 154 -2.62 10.54 3.56
CA ILE A 154 -3.10 11.23 2.36
C ILE A 154 -4.41 11.90 2.77
N PHE A 155 -4.58 13.17 2.42
CA PHE A 155 -5.77 13.95 2.78
C PHE A 155 -6.64 14.24 1.56
N ALA A 156 -7.93 14.49 1.80
CA ALA A 156 -8.76 15.13 0.79
C ALA A 156 -8.13 16.47 0.34
N GLY A 157 -8.16 16.73 -0.96
CA GLY A 157 -7.51 17.86 -1.61
C GLY A 157 -6.08 17.57 -2.09
N ASP A 158 -5.42 16.50 -1.61
CA ASP A 158 -4.07 16.16 -2.08
C ASP A 158 -4.10 15.77 -3.57
N HIS A 159 -3.10 16.27 -4.30
CA HIS A 159 -2.72 15.72 -5.59
C HIS A 159 -1.59 14.73 -5.35
N VAL A 160 -1.76 13.49 -5.81
CA VAL A 160 -0.77 12.43 -5.63
C VAL A 160 -0.31 11.86 -6.97
N SER A 161 0.97 11.49 -7.03
CA SER A 161 1.64 10.93 -8.21
C SER A 161 2.29 9.60 -7.83
N ALA A 162 1.74 8.50 -8.33
CA ALA A 162 2.35 7.17 -8.23
C ALA A 162 3.42 7.04 -9.31
N GLN A 163 4.64 6.75 -8.88
CA GLN A 163 5.84 6.74 -9.70
C GLN A 163 6.64 5.47 -9.45
N GLY A 164 7.45 5.11 -10.45
CA GLY A 164 8.35 3.98 -10.31
C GLY A 164 9.47 3.95 -11.33
N ILE A 165 10.55 3.29 -10.95
CA ILE A 165 11.71 3.01 -11.80
C ILE A 165 11.84 1.49 -11.89
N ALA A 166 11.76 0.95 -13.10
CA ALA A 166 11.83 -0.48 -13.35
C ALA A 166 13.13 -0.88 -14.04
N SER A 167 13.68 -2.04 -13.69
CA SER A 167 14.86 -2.61 -14.34
C SER A 167 14.82 -4.13 -14.30
N VAL A 168 15.37 -4.78 -15.32
CA VAL A 168 15.59 -6.24 -15.31
C VAL A 168 16.73 -6.54 -14.34
N ALA A 169 16.44 -7.36 -13.33
CA ALA A 169 17.41 -7.79 -12.32
C ALA A 169 18.10 -9.10 -12.71
N SER A 170 17.40 -9.99 -13.41
CA SER A 170 17.94 -11.24 -13.93
C SER A 170 17.09 -11.78 -15.08
N GLU A 171 17.66 -12.73 -15.83
CA GLU A 171 16.96 -13.58 -16.77
C GLU A 171 17.08 -15.03 -16.30
N ASP A 172 15.96 -15.75 -16.26
CA ASP A 172 15.90 -17.15 -15.84
C ASP A 172 14.94 -17.92 -16.75
N GLY A 173 15.43 -18.97 -17.42
CA GLY A 173 14.61 -19.83 -18.27
C GLY A 173 13.83 -19.11 -19.37
N GLY A 174 14.38 -18.03 -19.95
CA GLY A 174 13.69 -17.20 -20.95
C GLY A 174 12.67 -16.22 -20.37
N ARG A 175 12.62 -16.06 -19.05
CA ARG A 175 11.78 -15.08 -18.34
C ARG A 175 12.66 -13.97 -17.77
N GLN A 176 12.17 -12.73 -17.86
CA GLN A 176 12.82 -11.58 -17.25
C GLN A 176 12.24 -11.33 -15.85
N VAL A 177 13.11 -11.22 -14.84
CA VAL A 177 12.72 -10.81 -13.49
C VAL A 177 12.95 -9.32 -13.35
N TRP A 178 11.87 -8.55 -13.30
CA TRP A 178 11.87 -7.11 -13.12
C TRP A 178 11.85 -6.75 -11.63
N GLN A 179 12.65 -5.75 -11.27
CA GLN A 179 12.59 -5.06 -10.00
C GLN A 179 12.12 -3.63 -10.23
N VAL A 180 11.18 -3.17 -9.40
CA VAL A 180 10.57 -1.84 -9.52
C VAL A 180 10.69 -1.14 -8.19
N GLN A 181 11.37 0.00 -8.16
CA GLN A 181 11.32 0.93 -7.04
C GLN A 181 10.06 1.78 -7.19
N LEU A 182 9.25 1.91 -6.14
CA LEU A 182 7.94 2.55 -6.18
C LEU A 182 7.83 3.64 -5.12
N TRP A 183 7.14 4.73 -5.47
CA TRP A 183 6.73 5.71 -4.49
C TRP A 183 5.44 6.42 -4.91
N LEU A 184 4.68 6.85 -3.92
CA LEU A 184 3.57 7.77 -4.07
C LEU A 184 4.01 9.09 -3.45
N GLU A 185 3.98 10.16 -4.25
CA GLU A 185 4.36 11.50 -3.84
C GLU A 185 3.13 12.40 -3.79
N ASN A 186 3.03 13.29 -2.82
CA ASN A 186 1.98 14.32 -2.78
C ASN A 186 2.43 15.61 -3.49
N GLY A 187 1.52 16.57 -3.66
CA GLY A 187 1.80 17.86 -4.32
C GLY A 187 2.85 18.74 -3.61
N ARG A 188 3.34 18.34 -2.43
CA ARG A 188 4.43 19.00 -1.70
C ARG A 188 5.80 18.35 -1.94
N GLY A 189 5.87 17.32 -2.80
CA GLY A 189 7.09 16.56 -3.04
C GLY A 189 7.42 15.56 -1.93
N GLU A 190 6.47 15.24 -1.05
CA GLU A 190 6.69 14.28 0.03
C GLU A 190 6.26 12.88 -0.39
N GLN A 191 7.14 11.90 -0.22
CA GLN A 191 6.78 10.50 -0.37
C GLN A 191 5.88 10.05 0.79
N VAL A 192 4.62 9.77 0.46
CA VAL A 192 3.58 9.31 1.39
C VAL A 192 3.56 7.78 1.48
N ILE A 193 3.92 7.09 0.39
CA ILE A 193 4.17 5.64 0.35
C ILE A 193 5.48 5.40 -0.41
N THR A 194 6.28 4.47 0.07
CA THR A 194 7.50 4.00 -0.60
C THR A 194 7.51 2.48 -0.63
N GLY A 195 8.01 1.87 -1.69
CA GLY A 195 8.04 0.41 -1.77
C GLY A 195 8.89 -0.12 -2.91
N ASN A 196 8.84 -1.43 -3.06
CA ASN A 196 9.39 -2.13 -4.21
C ASN A 196 8.38 -3.16 -4.72
N ALA A 197 8.49 -3.52 -5.99
CA ALA A 197 7.78 -4.65 -6.55
C ALA A 197 8.72 -5.53 -7.39
N GLN A 198 8.34 -6.79 -7.51
CA GLN A 198 8.98 -7.77 -8.37
C GLN A 198 7.94 -8.35 -9.32
N VAL A 199 8.31 -8.50 -10.59
CA VAL A 199 7.46 -9.12 -11.62
C VAL A 199 8.31 -10.02 -12.50
N THR A 200 7.86 -11.25 -12.74
CA THR A 200 8.49 -12.14 -13.72
C THR A 200 7.67 -12.10 -15.01
N MET A 201 8.32 -11.89 -16.16
CA MET A 201 7.68 -11.81 -17.47
C MET A 201 8.23 -12.87 -18.45
N PRO A 202 7.35 -13.68 -19.08
CA PRO A 202 5.95 -13.88 -18.72
C PRO A 202 5.82 -14.43 -17.29
N SER A 203 4.65 -14.26 -16.67
CA SER A 203 4.37 -14.79 -15.33
C SER A 203 4.48 -16.32 -15.30
N PRO A 204 5.07 -16.94 -14.27
CA PRO A 204 5.14 -18.39 -14.13
C PRO A 204 3.77 -19.04 -13.84
N LEU A 205 2.75 -18.21 -13.60
CA LEU A 205 1.39 -18.63 -13.27
C LEU A 205 0.40 -18.40 -14.45
N THR A 206 0.90 -18.07 -15.65
CA THR A 206 0.11 -18.07 -16.91
C THR A 206 0.06 -19.44 -17.55
#